data_AF-A0A6L7RVU9-F1
#
_entry.id   AF-A0A6L7RVU9-F1
#
_cell.length_a   1.000
_cell.length_b   1.000
_cell.length_c   1.000
_cell.angle_alpha   90.00
_cell.angle_beta   90.00
_cell.angle_gamma   90.00
#
_symmetry.space_group_name_H-M   'P 1'
#
loop_
_entity.id
_entity.type
_entity.pdbx_description
1 polymer ?
#
loop_
_entity_poly.entity_id
_entity_poly.type
_entity_poly.pdbx_seq_one_letter_code
_entity_poly.pdbx_strand_id
1 'polypeptide(L)'
;MRDTYIADGLVKSIYFHFPILAQESAIAAEYSECAGEQGSEFFWGYVDAVYEHQSEISEQVLGELAWELDVDADAMNECLASGRHNTTWQIDRARGEAMGVQSTPTIFLAYLDGDGEEVRLQFRGARDFDNMSQILDAILREIEE
;
A
#
# COMPACT_ATOMS: atom_id res chain seq x y z
N MET A 1 9.56 7.96 5.70
CA MET A 1 8.23 7.60 6.27
C MET A 1 8.32 6.39 7.18
N ARG A 2 8.69 5.20 6.67
CA ARG A 2 8.76 3.96 7.46
C ARG A 2 9.64 4.10 8.71
N ASP A 3 10.88 4.54 8.53
CA ASP A 3 11.85 4.63 9.64
C ASP A 3 11.61 5.80 10.60
N THR A 4 10.93 6.85 10.13
CA THR A 4 10.79 8.11 10.90
C THR A 4 9.49 8.17 11.70
N TYR A 5 8.40 7.61 11.19
CA TYR A 5 7.08 7.76 11.81
C TYR A 5 6.39 6.43 12.07
N ILE A 6 6.56 5.44 11.19
CA ILE A 6 5.87 4.14 11.34
C ILE A 6 6.60 3.27 12.36
N ALA A 7 7.92 3.19 12.29
CA ALA A 7 8.75 2.42 13.22
C ALA A 7 8.59 2.89 14.68
N ASP A 8 8.46 4.20 14.87
CA ASP A 8 8.26 4.82 16.20
C ASP A 8 6.80 4.73 16.68
N GLY A 9 5.90 4.15 15.88
CA GLY A 9 4.49 3.98 16.23
C GLY A 9 3.65 5.25 16.14
N LEU A 10 4.21 6.35 15.63
CA LEU A 10 3.53 7.64 15.47
C LEU A 10 2.49 7.61 14.34
N VAL A 11 2.73 6.81 13.30
CA VAL A 11 1.84 6.67 12.15
C VAL A 11 1.54 5.21 11.88
N LYS A 12 0.26 4.87 11.77
CA LYS A 12 -0.19 3.59 11.21
C LYS A 12 -0.40 3.74 9.70
N SER A 13 0.37 3.00 8.92
CA SER A 13 0.18 2.93 7.47
C SER A 13 -0.80 1.83 7.09
N ILE A 14 -1.73 2.13 6.19
CA ILE A 14 -2.65 1.16 5.57
C ILE A 14 -2.54 1.34 4.06
N TYR A 15 -2.31 0.23 3.36
CA TYR A 15 -2.26 0.19 1.90
C TYR A 15 -3.61 -0.31 1.37
N PHE A 16 -4.07 0.28 0.27
CA PHE A 16 -5.28 -0.15 -0.44
C PHE A 16 -4.94 -0.31 -1.91
N HIS A 17 -5.26 -1.47 -2.48
CA HIS A 17 -5.06 -1.70 -3.89
C HIS A 17 -6.04 -0.87 -4.74
N PHE A 18 -5.51 -0.21 -5.77
CA PHE A 18 -6.32 0.52 -6.74
C PHE A 18 -5.81 0.27 -8.17
N PRO A 19 -5.95 -0.96 -8.67
CA PRO A 19 -5.44 -1.32 -10.00
C PRO A 19 -6.23 -0.59 -11.10
N ILE A 20 -5.56 0.33 -11.80
CA ILE A 20 -6.17 1.19 -12.83
C ILE A 20 -5.45 1.20 -14.19
N LEU A 21 -4.25 0.65 -14.29
CA LEU A 21 -3.44 0.75 -15.51
C LEU A 21 -3.79 -0.37 -16.50
N ALA A 22 -3.50 -1.61 -16.11
CA ALA A 22 -3.66 -2.79 -16.94
C ALA A 22 -3.86 -4.04 -16.07
N GLN A 23 -3.98 -5.20 -16.72
CA GLN A 23 -4.20 -6.48 -16.05
C GLN A 23 -3.08 -6.78 -15.03
N GLU A 24 -1.87 -6.37 -15.34
CA GLU A 24 -0.67 -6.50 -14.52
C GLU A 24 -0.82 -5.82 -13.16
N SER A 25 -1.60 -4.73 -13.05
CA SER A 25 -1.86 -4.10 -11.75
C SER A 25 -2.70 -4.97 -10.83
N ALA A 26 -3.63 -5.76 -11.38
CA ALA A 26 -4.43 -6.71 -10.61
C ALA A 26 -3.60 -7.95 -10.24
N ILE A 27 -2.72 -8.41 -11.14
CA ILE A 27 -1.78 -9.50 -10.87
C ILE A 27 -0.81 -9.09 -9.75
N ALA A 28 -0.21 -7.90 -9.84
CA ALA A 28 0.69 -7.39 -8.81
C ALA A 28 0.00 -7.28 -7.44
N ALA A 29 -1.29 -6.89 -7.42
CA ALA A 29 -2.07 -6.86 -6.18
C ALA A 29 -2.22 -8.26 -5.57
N GLU A 30 -2.62 -9.27 -6.36
CA GLU A 30 -2.71 -10.65 -5.89
C GLU A 30 -1.39 -11.16 -5.33
N TYR A 31 -0.30 -10.96 -6.08
CA TYR A 31 1.03 -11.41 -5.67
C TYR A 31 1.50 -10.73 -4.38
N SER A 32 1.29 -9.41 -4.24
CA SER A 32 1.67 -8.68 -3.03
C SER A 32 0.94 -9.20 -1.79
N GLU A 33 -0.35 -9.48 -1.91
CA GLU A 33 -1.17 -10.01 -0.83
C GLU A 33 -0.77 -11.45 -0.48
N CYS A 34 -0.51 -12.29 -1.49
CA CYS A 34 0.00 -13.65 -1.27
C CYS A 34 1.37 -13.68 -0.60
N ALA A 35 2.28 -12.76 -0.96
CA ALA A 35 3.53 -12.57 -0.25
C ALA A 35 3.26 -12.11 1.20
N GLY A 36 2.31 -11.19 1.39
CA GLY A 36 1.91 -10.67 2.69
C GLY A 36 1.36 -11.70 3.67
N GLU A 37 0.71 -12.76 3.20
CA GLU A 37 0.29 -13.88 4.07
C GLU A 37 1.45 -14.58 4.76
N GLN A 38 2.66 -14.47 4.21
CA GLN A 38 3.88 -15.05 4.75
C GLN A 38 4.62 -14.08 5.70
N GLY A 39 4.22 -12.81 5.73
CA GLY A 39 4.84 -11.78 6.55
C GLY A 39 4.72 -10.39 5.94
N SER A 40 4.61 -9.37 6.78
CA SER A 40 4.49 -7.97 6.34
C SER A 40 5.70 -7.49 5.55
N GLU A 41 6.88 -8.01 5.88
CA GLU A 41 8.15 -7.76 5.20
C GLU A 41 8.14 -8.24 3.75
N PHE A 42 7.46 -9.35 3.46
CA PHE A 42 7.33 -9.88 2.11
C PHE A 42 6.32 -9.09 1.28
N PHE A 43 5.22 -8.63 1.90
CA PHE A 43 4.30 -7.68 1.26
C PHE A 43 5.04 -6.43 0.82
N TRP A 44 5.75 -5.78 1.75
CA TRP A 44 6.43 -4.52 1.46
C TRP A 44 7.63 -4.71 0.53
N GLY A 45 8.40 -5.80 0.69
CA GLY A 45 9.48 -6.15 -0.22
C GLY A 45 8.97 -6.35 -1.65
N TYR A 46 7.83 -7.02 -1.83
CA TYR A 46 7.22 -7.20 -3.14
C TYR A 46 6.72 -5.89 -3.74
N VAL A 47 6.02 -5.06 -2.95
CA VAL A 47 5.58 -3.74 -3.40
C VAL A 47 6.76 -2.87 -3.82
N ASP A 48 7.84 -2.85 -3.04
CA ASP A 48 9.05 -2.09 -3.36
C ASP A 48 9.69 -2.60 -4.66
N ALA A 49 9.85 -3.93 -4.80
CA ALA A 49 10.41 -4.55 -6.00
C ALA A 49 9.59 -4.24 -7.26
N VAL A 50 8.26 -4.25 -7.18
CA VAL A 50 7.36 -3.87 -8.29
C VAL A 50 7.54 -2.40 -8.67
N TYR A 51 7.70 -1.49 -7.70
CA TYR A 51 7.94 -0.08 -8.00
C TYR A 51 9.33 0.16 -8.60
N GLU A 52 10.36 -0.57 -8.18
CA GLU A 52 11.70 -0.50 -8.76
C GLU A 52 11.74 -0.96 -10.22
N HIS A 53 10.90 -1.93 -10.59
CA HIS A 53 10.81 -2.50 -11.94
C HIS A 53 9.61 -1.99 -12.74
N GLN A 54 9.00 -0.87 -12.33
CA GLN A 54 7.71 -0.41 -12.86
C GLN A 54 7.67 -0.26 -14.39
N SER A 55 8.79 0.10 -15.03
CA SER A 55 8.89 0.26 -16.49
C SER A 55 8.90 -1.06 -17.27
N GLU A 56 9.10 -2.19 -16.59
CA GLU A 56 9.33 -3.52 -17.20
C GLU A 56 8.26 -4.54 -16.80
N ILE A 57 7.23 -4.10 -16.06
CA ILE A 57 6.21 -4.99 -15.51
C ILE A 57 5.51 -5.77 -16.62
N SER A 58 5.51 -7.09 -16.43
CA SER A 58 4.75 -8.09 -17.16
C SER A 58 4.36 -9.19 -16.19
N GLU A 59 3.42 -10.08 -16.55
CA GLU A 59 3.08 -11.24 -15.71
C GLU A 59 4.30 -12.10 -15.36
N GLN A 60 5.22 -12.29 -16.33
CA GLN A 60 6.46 -13.01 -16.09
C GLN A 60 7.33 -12.31 -15.03
N VAL A 61 7.57 -11.01 -15.19
CA VAL A 61 8.39 -10.22 -14.24
C VAL A 61 7.76 -10.22 -12.86
N LEU A 62 6.44 -10.07 -12.75
CA LEU A 62 5.73 -10.13 -11.47
C LEU A 62 5.91 -11.47 -10.75
N GLY A 63 5.95 -12.56 -11.50
CA GLY A 63 6.30 -13.88 -10.98
C GLY A 63 7.74 -13.93 -10.49
N GLU A 64 8.69 -13.50 -11.32
CA GLU A 64 10.13 -13.47 -11.00
C GLU A 64 10.43 -12.67 -9.72
N LEU A 65 9.83 -11.49 -9.56
CA LEU A 65 10.01 -10.64 -8.37
C LEU A 65 9.53 -11.32 -7.08
N ALA A 66 8.49 -12.16 -7.13
CA ALA A 66 8.07 -12.90 -5.93
C ALA A 66 9.10 -13.97 -5.54
N TRP A 67 9.72 -14.62 -6.52
CA TRP A 67 10.73 -15.64 -6.29
C TRP A 67 12.05 -15.07 -5.74
N GLU A 68 12.35 -13.80 -6.02
CA GLU A 68 13.54 -13.12 -5.49
C GLU A 68 13.45 -12.77 -4.00
N LEU A 69 12.24 -12.77 -3.42
CA LEU A 69 12.00 -12.39 -2.02
C LEU A 69 12.15 -13.54 -1.02
N ASP A 70 12.61 -14.71 -1.46
CA ASP A 70 12.79 -15.90 -0.61
C ASP A 70 11.50 -16.32 0.15
N VAL A 71 10.34 -16.07 -0.48
CA VAL A 71 9.04 -16.56 0.01
C VAL A 71 8.94 -18.07 -0.14
N ASP A 72 8.14 -18.72 0.71
CA ASP A 72 7.78 -20.13 0.54
C ASP A 72 6.99 -20.32 -0.76
N ALA A 73 7.54 -21.16 -1.62
CA ALA A 73 7.02 -21.36 -2.96
C ALA A 73 5.74 -22.18 -3.02
N ASP A 74 5.57 -23.15 -2.13
CA ASP A 74 4.36 -23.95 -2.08
C ASP A 74 3.20 -23.09 -1.56
N ALA A 75 3.43 -22.29 -0.52
CA ALA A 75 2.46 -21.33 0.00
C ALA A 75 2.06 -20.27 -1.04
N MET A 76 3.04 -19.73 -1.77
CA MET A 76 2.78 -18.75 -2.84
C MET A 76 1.92 -19.35 -3.95
N ASN A 77 2.27 -20.55 -4.43
CA ASN A 77 1.51 -21.22 -5.49
C ASN A 77 0.09 -21.59 -5.05
N GLU A 78 -0.07 -22.07 -3.81
CA GLU A 78 -1.40 -22.34 -3.23
C GLU A 78 -2.23 -21.06 -3.16
N CYS A 79 -1.60 -19.95 -2.77
CA CYS A 79 -2.26 -18.65 -2.71
C CYS A 79 -2.79 -18.20 -4.06
N LEU A 80 -1.90 -18.12 -5.04
CA LEU A 80 -2.22 -17.70 -6.40
C LEU A 80 -3.27 -18.62 -7.05
N ALA A 81 -3.15 -19.94 -6.86
CA ALA A 81 -4.10 -20.91 -7.41
C ALA A 81 -5.51 -20.77 -6.81
N SER A 82 -5.62 -20.34 -5.55
CA SER A 82 -6.91 -20.07 -4.92
C SER A 82 -7.57 -18.78 -5.44
N GLY A 83 -6.77 -17.81 -5.89
CA GLY A 83 -7.20 -16.48 -6.31
C GLY A 83 -7.92 -15.70 -5.21
N ARG A 84 -7.64 -15.99 -3.93
CA ARG A 84 -8.38 -15.46 -2.78
C ARG A 84 -8.22 -13.96 -2.58
N HIS A 85 -7.12 -13.36 -3.02
CA HIS A 85 -6.93 -11.92 -2.90
C HIS A 85 -7.54 -11.13 -4.08
N ASN A 86 -8.15 -11.83 -5.05
CA ASN A 86 -8.83 -11.14 -6.14
C ASN A 86 -10.00 -10.32 -5.62
N THR A 87 -10.68 -10.87 -4.62
CA THR A 87 -11.77 -10.17 -3.93
C THR A 87 -11.22 -9.03 -3.08
N THR A 88 -10.03 -9.16 -2.49
CA THR A 88 -9.38 -8.12 -1.67
C THR A 88 -9.15 -6.84 -2.48
N TRP A 89 -8.43 -6.93 -3.61
CA TRP A 89 -8.15 -5.72 -4.39
C TRP A 89 -9.42 -5.13 -5.05
N GLN A 90 -10.43 -5.95 -5.36
CA GLN A 90 -11.72 -5.48 -5.87
C GLN A 90 -12.48 -4.68 -4.82
N ILE A 91 -12.50 -5.15 -3.57
CA ILE A 91 -13.11 -4.44 -2.44
C ILE A 91 -12.39 -3.11 -2.21
N ASP A 92 -11.06 -3.12 -2.20
CA ASP A 92 -10.27 -1.90 -1.99
C ASP A 92 -10.47 -0.87 -3.09
N ARG A 93 -10.51 -1.32 -4.35
CA ARG A 93 -10.86 -0.48 -5.48
C ARG A 93 -12.25 0.14 -5.31
N ALA A 94 -13.26 -0.67 -5.00
CA ALA A 94 -14.63 -0.19 -4.81
C ALA A 94 -14.73 0.82 -3.65
N ARG A 95 -13.97 0.61 -2.56
CA ARG A 95 -13.85 1.57 -1.46
C ARG A 95 -13.23 2.88 -1.93
N GLY A 96 -12.13 2.83 -2.67
CA GLY A 96 -11.49 4.02 -3.24
C GLY A 96 -12.44 4.80 -4.14
N GLU A 97 -13.17 4.12 -5.01
CA GLU A 97 -14.19 4.72 -5.88
C GLU A 97 -15.30 5.40 -5.06
N ALA A 98 -15.82 4.74 -4.02
CA ALA A 98 -16.82 5.31 -3.12
C ALA A 98 -16.31 6.52 -2.33
N MET A 99 -15.00 6.58 -2.05
CA MET A 99 -14.31 7.71 -1.43
C MET A 99 -13.93 8.81 -2.44
N GLY A 100 -14.26 8.66 -3.72
CA GLY A 100 -13.97 9.65 -4.76
C GLY A 100 -12.50 9.69 -5.20
N VAL A 101 -11.76 8.59 -5.04
CA VAL A 101 -10.40 8.44 -5.59
C VAL A 101 -10.48 8.45 -7.12
N GLN A 102 -9.66 9.31 -7.75
CA GLN A 102 -9.65 9.51 -9.21
C GLN A 102 -8.28 9.25 -9.84
N SER A 103 -7.25 9.03 -9.03
CA SER A 103 -5.85 8.90 -9.48
C SER A 103 -5.00 8.21 -8.42
N THR A 104 -3.95 7.54 -8.84
CA THR A 104 -2.98 6.89 -7.95
C THR A 104 -1.61 7.58 -8.02
N PRO A 105 -0.89 7.74 -6.89
CA PRO A 105 -1.39 7.51 -5.54
C PRO A 105 -2.38 8.61 -5.10
N THR A 106 -3.30 8.26 -4.22
CA THR A 106 -4.06 9.21 -3.40
C THR A 106 -3.80 8.84 -1.95
N ILE A 107 -3.32 9.80 -1.15
CA ILE A 107 -2.95 9.62 0.24
C ILE A 107 -4.05 10.20 1.13
N PHE A 108 -4.49 9.45 2.12
CA PHE A 108 -5.37 9.93 3.18
C PHE A 108 -4.58 9.98 4.49
N LEU A 109 -4.73 11.08 5.23
CA LEU A 109 -4.34 11.15 6.63
C LEU A 109 -5.61 11.28 7.47
N ALA A 110 -5.73 10.47 8.51
CA ALA A 110 -6.83 10.52 9.45
C ALA A 110 -6.27 10.51 10.88
N TYR A 111 -6.76 11.41 11.71
CA TYR A 111 -6.36 11.55 13.11
C TYR A 111 -7.51 12.13 13.94
N LEU A 112 -7.40 12.05 15.26
CA LEU A 112 -8.28 12.78 16.17
C LEU A 112 -7.55 14.06 16.57
N ASP A 113 -8.18 15.22 16.47
CA ASP A 113 -7.60 16.48 16.96
C ASP A 113 -7.58 16.54 18.50
N GLY A 114 -7.09 17.64 19.07
CA GLY A 114 -7.02 17.84 20.53
C GLY A 114 -8.39 17.85 21.23
N ASP A 115 -9.48 18.09 20.50
CA ASP A 115 -10.86 18.00 21.01
C ASP A 115 -11.44 16.58 20.86
N GLY A 116 -10.72 15.67 20.20
CA GLY A 116 -11.13 14.29 19.96
C GLY A 116 -12.02 14.11 18.72
N GLU A 117 -12.11 15.11 17.84
CA GLU A 117 -12.88 15.05 16.61
C GLU A 117 -12.05 14.45 15.46
N GLU A 118 -12.68 13.64 14.60
CA GLU A 118 -11.98 13.03 13.47
C GLU A 118 -11.68 14.06 12.38
N VAL A 119 -10.40 14.29 12.13
CA VAL A 119 -9.91 15.07 10.99
C VAL A 119 -9.42 14.13 9.90
N ARG A 120 -9.85 14.38 8.65
CA ARG A 120 -9.40 13.64 7.47
C ARG A 120 -8.88 14.57 6.38
N LEU A 121 -7.63 14.38 6.00
CA LEU A 121 -6.98 15.07 4.89
C LEU A 121 -6.85 14.13 3.69
N GLN A 122 -7.06 14.65 2.48
CA GLN A 122 -6.88 13.92 1.23
C GLN A 122 -5.88 14.65 0.32
N PHE A 123 -4.93 13.89 -0.19
CA PHE A 123 -3.90 14.38 -1.09
C PHE A 123 -3.91 13.55 -2.39
N ARG A 124 -4.08 14.22 -3.53
CA ARG A 124 -3.98 13.58 -4.84
C ARG A 124 -2.55 13.68 -5.35
N GLY A 125 -2.03 12.58 -5.89
CA GLY A 125 -0.67 12.49 -6.43
C GLY A 125 0.38 12.20 -5.36
N ALA A 126 1.57 11.82 -5.84
CA ALA A 126 2.71 11.58 -4.98
C ALA A 126 3.19 12.90 -4.34
N ARG A 127 3.62 12.82 -3.08
CA ARG A 127 4.23 13.92 -2.34
C ARG A 127 5.62 13.50 -1.90
N ASP A 128 6.56 14.43 -1.95
CA ASP A 128 7.89 14.18 -1.42
C ASP A 128 7.89 14.04 0.10
N PHE A 129 8.98 13.48 0.61
CA PHE A 129 9.13 13.19 2.03
C PHE A 129 9.08 14.46 2.89
N ASP A 130 9.76 15.54 2.46
CA ASP A 130 9.85 16.78 3.24
C ASP A 130 8.46 17.42 3.41
N ASN A 131 7.66 17.43 2.34
CA ASN A 131 6.30 17.94 2.40
C ASN A 131 5.42 17.11 3.34
N MET A 132 5.48 15.78 3.26
CA MET A 132 4.69 14.90 4.13
C MET A 132 5.15 14.97 5.59
N SER A 133 6.46 15.07 5.83
CA SER A 133 7.05 15.20 7.16
C SER A 133 6.59 16.48 7.86
N GLN A 134 6.61 17.62 7.16
CA GLN A 134 6.12 18.89 7.73
C GLN A 134 4.64 18.83 8.13
N ILE A 135 3.81 18.14 7.33
CA ILE A 135 2.37 17.96 7.62
C ILE A 135 2.21 17.08 8.87
N LEU A 136 2.90 15.95 8.93
CA LEU A 136 2.82 15.04 10.07
C LEU A 136 3.34 15.67 11.36
N ASP A 137 4.45 16.40 11.31
CA ASP A 137 4.98 17.11 12.48
C ASP A 137 4.03 18.19 12.99
N ALA A 138 3.27 18.83 12.11
CA ALA A 138 2.24 19.78 12.52
C ALA A 138 1.06 19.08 13.20
N ILE A 139 0.59 17.96 12.62
CA ILE A 139 -0.48 17.14 13.19
C ILE A 139 -0.08 16.59 14.57
N LEU A 140 1.14 16.05 14.70
CA LEU A 140 1.59 15.47 15.97
C LEU A 140 1.64 16.52 17.09
N ARG A 141 2.06 17.76 16.78
CA ARG A 141 2.00 18.86 17.76
C ARG A 141 0.58 19.21 18.17
N GLU A 142 -0.36 19.22 17.22
CA GLU A 142 -1.77 19.52 17.47
C GLU A 142 -2.42 18.46 18.38
N ILE A 143 -2.07 17.19 18.22
CA ILE A 143 -2.63 16.07 19.02
C ILE A 143 -2.06 16.05 20.45
N GLU A 144 -0.86 16.61 20.66
CA GLU A 144 -0.19 16.65 21.97
C GLU A 144 -0.63 17.81 22.87
N GLU A 145 -1.33 18.81 22.32
CA GLU A 145 -1.85 19.99 23.04
C GLU A 145 -3.17 19.70 23.78
#